data_AF-A6BHM5-F1
#
_entry.id   AF-A6BHM5-F1
#
_cell.length_a   1.000
_cell.length_b   1.000
_cell.length_c   1.000
_cell.angle_alpha   90.00
_cell.angle_beta   90.00
_cell.angle_gamma   90.00
#
_symmetry.space_group_name_H-M   'P 1'
#
loop_
_entity.id
_entity.type
_entity.pdbx_description
1 polymer ?
#
loop_
_entity_poly.entity_id
_entity_poly.type
_entity_poly.pdbx_seq_one_letter_code
_entity_poly.pdbx_strand_id
1 'polypeptide(L)'
;MNGILKLAKKYSKQYHLSLLPCEDSNNLLCNLNFLYDEKWENQNSYPYEILTYLFDSYYVLPQRPDLAALFCWQAINHSYYVQQLGDNSIGFCVDTKGVELVREALLAEWNNRYKAILEPFLLKLPMKTFHYVASYLLKGYAMESAGIAEKYRASSYKSLKGKIPVLSDILINSYGNVYNQIANPVVVGNKVDLGIDNLNKEKSRAITHSFATKLRKLVKGDEVEITFSDIARTKKRYSFTEEERLSFVLFGILYASRCNNFHGNVAARMNSINANKETFEMYTDIFLTEYIILAIHMHSQGILSDAALDKVKRNVELMI
;
A
#
# COMPACT_ATOMS: atom_id res chain seq x y z
N MET A 1 -32.73 -7.50 -4.69
CA MET A 1 -32.22 -6.92 -3.43
C MET A 1 -30.71 -7.18 -3.34
N ASN A 2 -29.90 -6.12 -3.26
CA ASN A 2 -28.44 -6.16 -3.15
C ASN A 2 -28.00 -7.16 -2.06
N GLY A 3 -27.02 -8.04 -2.35
CA GLY A 3 -26.51 -9.04 -1.38
C GLY A 3 -26.07 -8.42 -0.06
N ILE A 4 -25.51 -7.22 -0.09
CA ILE A 4 -25.15 -6.43 1.10
C ILE A 4 -26.41 -6.07 1.91
N LEU A 5 -27.49 -5.62 1.26
CA LEU A 5 -28.75 -5.30 1.96
C LEU A 5 -29.42 -6.54 2.56
N LYS A 6 -29.33 -7.70 1.88
CA LYS A 6 -29.81 -8.96 2.44
C LYS A 6 -29.02 -9.36 3.69
N LEU A 7 -27.70 -9.28 3.62
CA LEU A 7 -26.81 -9.58 4.75
C LEU A 7 -27.05 -8.61 5.92
N ALA A 8 -27.26 -7.32 5.65
CA ALA A 8 -27.57 -6.32 6.67
C ALA A 8 -28.92 -6.57 7.36
N LYS A 9 -29.94 -7.04 6.61
CA LYS A 9 -31.27 -7.35 7.16
C LYS A 9 -31.25 -8.58 8.07
N LYS A 10 -30.45 -9.60 7.73
CA LYS A 10 -30.30 -10.84 8.51
C LYS A 10 -28.88 -11.37 8.35
N TYR A 11 -27.99 -10.97 9.26
CA TYR A 11 -26.59 -11.38 9.20
C TYR A 11 -26.45 -12.89 9.42
N SER A 12 -25.59 -13.51 8.61
CA SER A 12 -25.11 -14.87 8.80
C SER A 12 -23.65 -14.92 8.39
N LYS A 13 -22.78 -15.44 9.26
CA LYS A 13 -21.36 -15.59 8.98
C LYS A 13 -21.13 -16.43 7.73
N GLN A 14 -21.85 -17.54 7.59
CA GLN A 14 -21.72 -18.42 6.42
C GLN A 14 -22.14 -17.71 5.13
N TYR A 15 -23.25 -16.96 5.14
CA TYR A 15 -23.67 -16.19 3.98
C TYR A 15 -22.68 -15.06 3.66
N HIS A 16 -22.15 -14.37 4.68
CA HIS A 16 -21.13 -13.37 4.50
C HIS A 16 -19.87 -13.94 3.82
N LEU A 17 -19.36 -15.07 4.30
CA LEU A 17 -18.21 -15.74 3.70
C LEU A 17 -18.46 -16.10 2.23
N SER A 18 -19.68 -16.51 1.87
CA SER A 18 -20.03 -16.79 0.47
C SER A 18 -20.06 -15.57 -0.45
N LEU A 19 -20.08 -14.36 0.12
CA LEU A 19 -20.05 -13.09 -0.63
C LEU A 19 -18.63 -12.51 -0.76
N LEU A 20 -17.68 -12.99 0.04
CA LEU A 20 -16.30 -12.51 -0.06
C LEU A 20 -15.65 -13.07 -1.33
N PRO A 21 -14.86 -12.26 -2.06
CA PRO A 21 -13.96 -12.81 -3.06
C PRO A 21 -12.85 -13.56 -2.30
N CYS A 22 -12.99 -14.87 -2.15
CA CYS A 22 -12.03 -15.70 -1.43
C CYS A 22 -11.49 -16.77 -2.36
N GLU A 23 -10.18 -16.77 -2.55
CA GLU A 23 -9.45 -17.84 -3.19
C GLU A 23 -8.21 -18.15 -2.33
N ASP A 24 -8.35 -19.05 -1.36
CA ASP A 24 -7.17 -19.60 -0.68
C ASP A 24 -6.64 -20.83 -1.44
N SER A 25 -6.34 -20.67 -2.73
CA SER A 25 -5.80 -21.77 -3.55
C SER A 25 -4.46 -22.28 -3.03
N ASN A 26 -3.76 -21.45 -2.26
CA ASN A 26 -2.39 -21.69 -1.80
C ASN A 26 -2.31 -22.15 -0.33
N ASN A 27 -3.44 -22.36 0.36
CA ASN A 27 -3.48 -22.64 1.80
C ASN A 27 -2.55 -21.69 2.58
N LEU A 28 -2.71 -20.38 2.37
CA LEU A 28 -1.81 -19.31 2.79
C LEU A 28 -1.36 -19.50 4.24
N LEU A 29 -2.30 -19.70 5.16
CA LEU A 29 -1.99 -19.81 6.59
C LEU A 29 -1.23 -21.11 6.92
N CYS A 30 -1.52 -22.21 6.24
CA CYS A 30 -0.83 -23.49 6.46
C CYS A 30 0.63 -23.46 5.97
N ASN A 31 0.92 -22.64 4.96
CA ASN A 31 2.23 -22.53 4.35
C ASN A 31 3.02 -21.29 4.81
N LEU A 32 2.42 -20.44 5.64
CA LEU A 32 3.05 -19.23 6.15
C LEU A 32 4.18 -19.59 7.12
N ASN A 33 5.40 -19.12 6.84
CA ASN A 33 6.46 -19.12 7.82
C ASN A 33 6.18 -18.00 8.84
N PHE A 34 5.74 -18.40 10.02
CA PHE A 34 5.46 -17.47 11.11
C PHE A 34 6.73 -16.72 11.55
N LEU A 35 6.55 -15.43 11.84
CA LEU A 35 7.54 -14.53 12.39
C LEU A 35 7.78 -14.90 13.85
N TYR A 36 8.71 -15.83 14.03
CA TYR A 36 9.09 -16.37 15.32
C TYR A 36 10.61 -16.54 15.38
N ASP A 37 11.19 -16.20 16.52
CA ASP A 37 12.60 -16.43 16.81
C ASP A 37 12.76 -17.34 18.03
N GLU A 38 13.44 -18.46 17.85
CA GLU A 38 13.72 -19.43 18.93
C GLU A 38 14.55 -18.80 20.06
N LYS A 39 15.29 -17.72 19.79
CA LYS A 39 16.03 -16.98 20.83
C LYS A 39 15.11 -16.39 21.89
N TRP A 40 13.87 -16.05 21.53
CA TRP A 40 12.90 -15.47 22.47
C TRP A 40 12.53 -16.43 23.61
N GLU A 41 12.65 -17.75 23.41
CA GLU A 41 12.41 -18.75 24.47
C GLU A 41 13.47 -18.70 25.57
N ASN A 42 14.67 -18.25 25.23
CA ASN A 42 15.84 -18.25 26.09
C ASN A 42 16.17 -16.85 26.64
N GLN A 43 15.33 -15.85 26.33
CA GLN A 43 15.48 -14.47 26.74
C GLN A 43 14.38 -14.07 27.74
N ASN A 44 14.68 -13.08 28.58
CA ASN A 44 13.70 -12.53 29.53
C ASN A 44 12.67 -11.60 28.87
N SER A 45 12.82 -11.30 27.57
CA SER A 45 11.92 -10.45 26.81
C SER A 45 11.75 -10.95 25.38
N TYR A 46 10.57 -10.69 24.84
CA TYR A 46 10.18 -10.96 23.45
C TYR A 46 9.23 -9.84 23.00
N PRO A 47 8.99 -9.65 21.70
CA PRO A 47 8.21 -8.52 21.20
C PRO A 47 6.69 -8.77 21.35
N TYR A 48 6.21 -8.81 22.60
CA TYR A 48 4.86 -9.22 22.99
C TYR A 48 3.76 -8.51 22.19
N GLU A 49 3.75 -7.18 22.17
CA GLU A 49 2.71 -6.40 21.49
C GLU A 49 2.69 -6.68 19.98
N ILE A 50 3.87 -6.78 19.35
CA ILE A 50 3.98 -7.15 17.93
C ILE A 50 3.35 -8.53 17.70
N LEU A 51 3.66 -9.53 18.52
CA LEU A 51 3.09 -10.86 18.38
C LEU A 51 1.57 -10.87 18.53
N THR A 52 1.01 -10.09 19.47
CA THR A 52 -0.46 -10.00 19.62
C THR A 52 -1.16 -9.48 18.37
N TYR A 53 -0.61 -8.44 17.72
CA TYR A 53 -1.14 -7.95 16.44
C TYR A 53 -0.98 -8.98 15.31
N LEU A 54 0.11 -9.76 15.33
CA LEU A 54 0.29 -10.83 14.36
C LEU A 54 -0.70 -11.98 14.56
N PHE A 55 -1.07 -12.31 15.80
CA PHE A 55 -2.11 -13.30 16.07
C PHE A 55 -3.47 -12.87 15.52
N ASP A 56 -3.82 -11.58 15.66
CA ASP A 56 -5.02 -11.02 15.03
C ASP A 56 -4.94 -11.10 13.50
N SER A 57 -3.75 -10.90 12.93
CA SER A 57 -3.52 -11.08 11.49
C SER A 57 -3.79 -12.52 11.06
N TYR A 58 -3.27 -13.51 11.79
CA TYR A 58 -3.44 -14.93 11.48
C TYR A 58 -4.89 -15.38 11.64
N TYR A 59 -5.60 -14.86 12.65
CA TYR A 59 -6.98 -15.23 12.94
C TYR A 59 -7.94 -14.87 11.80
N VAL A 60 -7.68 -13.77 11.08
CA VAL A 60 -8.56 -13.29 10.01
C VAL A 60 -8.18 -13.82 8.61
N LEU A 61 -7.04 -14.51 8.50
CA LEU A 61 -6.62 -15.18 7.28
C LEU A 61 -7.28 -16.57 7.13
N PRO A 62 -7.51 -17.03 5.89
CA PRO A 62 -7.30 -16.32 4.63
C PRO A 62 -8.44 -15.37 4.26
N GLN A 63 -9.58 -15.39 4.95
CA GLN A 63 -10.82 -14.79 4.41
C GLN A 63 -10.81 -13.25 4.35
N ARG A 64 -10.00 -12.59 5.19
CA ARG A 64 -9.94 -11.13 5.30
C ARG A 64 -8.49 -10.63 5.29
N PRO A 65 -7.78 -10.76 4.15
CA PRO A 65 -6.41 -10.28 4.04
C PRO A 65 -6.33 -8.74 4.19
N ASP A 66 -7.42 -8.02 3.92
CA ASP A 66 -7.51 -6.57 4.16
C ASP A 66 -7.43 -6.18 5.64
N LEU A 67 -7.95 -7.05 6.52
CA LEU A 67 -7.80 -6.89 7.96
C LEU A 67 -6.46 -7.44 8.45
N ALA A 68 -5.98 -8.54 7.88
CA ALA A 68 -4.66 -9.07 8.22
C ALA A 68 -3.56 -8.03 7.95
N ALA A 69 -3.61 -7.35 6.80
CA ALA A 69 -2.74 -6.22 6.48
C ALA A 69 -2.87 -5.07 7.51
N LEU A 70 -4.11 -4.73 7.91
CA LEU A 70 -4.32 -3.68 8.93
C LEU A 70 -3.64 -4.03 10.27
N PHE A 71 -3.81 -5.26 10.75
CA PHE A 71 -3.18 -5.73 11.99
C PHE A 71 -1.66 -5.85 11.84
N CYS A 72 -1.16 -6.32 10.70
CA CYS A 72 0.27 -6.34 10.40
C CYS A 72 0.86 -4.92 10.39
N TRP A 73 0.13 -3.92 9.87
CA TRP A 73 0.53 -2.53 9.98
C TRP A 73 0.54 -2.04 11.43
N GLN A 74 -0.35 -2.50 12.29
CA GLN A 74 -0.30 -2.16 13.73
C GLN A 74 0.97 -2.71 14.39
N ALA A 75 1.43 -3.90 13.99
CA ALA A 75 2.73 -4.41 14.40
C ALA A 75 3.90 -3.53 13.90
N ILE A 76 3.88 -3.10 12.63
CA ILE A 76 4.87 -2.13 12.11
C ILE A 76 4.80 -0.82 12.92
N ASN A 77 3.59 -0.33 13.20
CA ASN A 77 3.39 0.89 13.98
C ASN A 77 4.02 0.78 15.36
N HIS A 78 3.74 -0.29 16.07
CA HIS A 78 4.34 -0.53 17.37
C HIS A 78 5.87 -0.59 17.28
N SER A 79 6.43 -1.26 16.27
CA SER A 79 7.89 -1.37 16.10
C SER A 79 8.59 -0.02 15.94
N TYR A 80 8.02 0.92 15.16
CA TYR A 80 8.58 2.27 15.04
C TYR A 80 8.17 3.20 16.19
N TYR A 81 7.07 2.90 16.90
CA TYR A 81 6.63 3.69 18.04
C TYR A 81 7.57 3.51 19.22
N VAL A 82 7.94 2.26 19.53
CA VAL A 82 8.93 1.96 20.57
C VAL A 82 10.29 2.57 20.24
N GLN A 83 10.71 2.53 18.97
CA GLN A 83 11.94 3.20 18.53
C GLN A 83 11.87 4.72 18.75
N GLN A 84 10.74 5.36 18.42
CA GLN A 84 10.56 6.81 18.67
C GLN A 84 10.60 7.15 20.16
N LEU A 85 10.01 6.31 21.02
CA LEU A 85 10.08 6.52 22.47
C LEU A 85 11.51 6.43 23.03
N GLY A 86 12.37 5.61 22.41
CA GLY A 86 13.77 5.47 22.77
C GLY A 86 14.70 6.56 22.20
N ASP A 87 14.24 7.33 21.22
CA ASP A 87 15.04 8.36 20.55
C ASP A 87 14.80 9.75 21.19
N ASN A 88 15.75 10.18 22.02
CA ASN A 88 15.71 11.47 22.72
C ASN A 88 15.67 12.69 21.79
N SER A 89 15.97 12.54 20.49
CA SER A 89 15.86 13.62 19.51
C SER A 89 14.41 13.86 19.06
N ILE A 90 13.49 12.93 19.34
CA ILE A 90 12.10 12.99 18.92
C ILE A 90 11.23 13.55 20.05
N GLY A 91 10.80 14.80 19.89
CA GLY A 91 9.97 15.48 20.90
C GLY A 91 8.53 14.95 21.01
N PHE A 92 7.99 14.35 19.95
CA PHE A 92 6.66 13.73 19.94
C PHE A 92 6.57 12.64 18.87
N CYS A 93 5.95 11.51 19.21
CA CYS A 93 5.78 10.38 18.30
C CYS A 93 4.74 10.70 17.23
N VAL A 94 5.09 10.53 15.95
CA VAL A 94 4.16 10.67 14.83
C VAL A 94 4.35 9.57 13.80
N ASP A 95 3.24 9.09 13.26
CA ASP A 95 3.24 8.01 12.26
C ASP A 95 4.14 8.31 11.07
N THR A 96 4.08 9.51 10.51
CA THR A 96 4.91 9.89 9.35
C THR A 96 6.41 9.75 9.66
N LYS A 97 6.86 10.16 10.85
CA LYS A 97 8.27 10.00 11.25
C LYS A 97 8.59 8.54 11.56
N GLY A 98 7.67 7.79 12.15
CA GLY A 98 7.81 6.34 12.33
C GLY A 98 8.02 5.60 11.02
N VAL A 99 7.23 5.90 9.98
CA VAL A 99 7.41 5.32 8.64
C VAL A 99 8.74 5.75 7.99
N GLU A 100 9.21 6.97 8.27
CA GLU A 100 10.56 7.40 7.87
C GLU A 100 11.65 6.55 8.54
N LEU A 101 11.54 6.23 9.83
CA LEU A 101 12.50 5.36 10.51
C LEU A 101 12.57 3.96 9.88
N VAL A 102 11.41 3.40 9.51
CA VAL A 102 11.37 2.11 8.76
C VAL A 102 12.08 2.25 7.41
N ARG A 103 11.86 3.35 6.69
CA ARG A 103 12.53 3.63 5.40
C ARG A 103 14.03 3.77 5.56
N GLU A 104 14.47 4.53 6.56
CA GLU A 104 15.89 4.74 6.91
C GLU A 104 16.56 3.41 7.26
N ALA A 105 15.91 2.57 8.07
CA ALA A 105 16.40 1.24 8.43
C ALA A 105 16.56 0.31 7.20
N LEU A 106 15.60 0.35 6.27
CA LEU A 106 15.69 -0.39 5.01
C LEU A 106 16.85 0.11 4.13
N LEU A 107 17.02 1.43 4.03
CA LEU A 107 18.05 2.07 3.20
C LEU A 107 19.46 1.83 3.74
N ALA A 108 19.64 1.83 5.06
CA ALA A 108 20.94 1.69 5.71
C ALA A 108 21.71 0.43 5.26
N GLU A 109 21.01 -0.69 5.08
CA GLU A 109 21.59 -1.97 4.67
C GLU A 109 20.98 -2.48 3.34
N TRP A 110 20.46 -1.56 2.52
CA TRP A 110 19.77 -1.91 1.29
C TRP A 110 20.63 -2.74 0.35
N ASN A 111 21.78 -2.20 -0.07
CA ASN A 111 22.66 -2.85 -1.04
C ASN A 111 23.40 -4.07 -0.47
N ASN A 112 23.48 -4.20 0.86
CA ASN A 112 24.23 -5.27 1.52
C ASN A 112 23.36 -6.48 1.84
N ARG A 113 22.14 -6.26 2.35
CA ARG A 113 21.31 -7.31 2.94
C ARG A 113 19.86 -7.24 2.50
N TYR A 114 19.22 -6.07 2.63
CA TYR A 114 17.76 -6.00 2.56
C TYR A 114 17.19 -5.97 1.14
N LYS A 115 17.96 -5.53 0.13
CA LYS A 115 17.51 -5.58 -1.27
C LYS A 115 17.21 -7.00 -1.72
N ALA A 116 18.11 -7.95 -1.46
CA ALA A 116 17.93 -9.35 -1.84
C ALA A 116 16.72 -10.03 -1.16
N ILE A 117 16.28 -9.50 -0.01
CA ILE A 117 15.16 -10.02 0.77
C ILE A 117 13.85 -9.38 0.33
N LEU A 118 13.81 -8.05 0.21
CA LEU A 118 12.57 -7.30 -0.02
C LEU A 118 12.22 -7.16 -1.51
N GLU A 119 13.22 -7.00 -2.39
CA GLU A 119 12.97 -6.77 -3.83
C GLU A 119 12.08 -7.85 -4.48
N PRO A 120 12.23 -9.15 -4.18
CA PRO A 120 11.32 -10.17 -4.68
C PRO A 120 9.83 -9.91 -4.38
N PHE A 121 9.51 -9.36 -3.21
CA PHE A 121 8.14 -9.00 -2.84
C PHE A 121 7.66 -7.78 -3.67
N LEU A 122 8.51 -6.76 -3.81
CA LEU A 122 8.17 -5.55 -4.57
C LEU A 122 7.88 -5.86 -6.04
N LEU A 123 8.64 -6.79 -6.64
CA LEU A 123 8.47 -7.19 -8.03
C LEU A 123 7.16 -7.94 -8.30
N LYS A 124 6.64 -8.63 -7.28
CA LYS A 124 5.41 -9.43 -7.36
C LYS A 124 4.13 -8.64 -7.12
N LEU A 125 4.20 -7.46 -6.50
CA LEU A 125 3.01 -6.62 -6.24
C LEU A 125 2.07 -6.54 -7.47
N PRO A 126 0.75 -6.78 -7.28
CA PRO A 126 -0.19 -6.93 -8.38
C PRO A 126 -0.56 -5.58 -9.00
N MET A 127 -1.03 -5.61 -10.24
CA MET A 127 -1.34 -4.38 -10.98
C MET A 127 -2.41 -3.51 -10.28
N LYS A 128 -3.36 -4.14 -9.58
CA LYS A 128 -4.41 -3.45 -8.84
C LYS A 128 -3.88 -2.50 -7.77
N THR A 129 -2.74 -2.84 -7.15
CA THR A 129 -2.01 -1.96 -6.23
C THR A 129 -1.61 -0.65 -6.90
N PHE A 130 -1.12 -0.73 -8.14
CA PHE A 130 -0.71 0.43 -8.91
C PHE A 130 -1.90 1.21 -9.49
N HIS A 131 -3.01 0.53 -9.81
CA HIS A 131 -4.27 1.22 -10.16
C HIS A 131 -4.79 2.04 -8.99
N TYR A 132 -4.70 1.53 -7.77
CA TYR A 132 -5.07 2.26 -6.57
C TYR A 132 -4.23 3.55 -6.43
N VAL A 133 -2.90 3.46 -6.58
CA VAL A 133 -2.02 4.63 -6.50
C VAL A 133 -2.26 5.63 -7.64
N ALA A 134 -2.28 5.14 -8.88
CA ALA A 134 -2.56 5.98 -10.04
C ALA A 134 -3.90 6.72 -9.89
N SER A 135 -4.94 6.05 -9.39
CA SER A 135 -6.25 6.65 -9.22
C SER A 135 -6.24 7.83 -8.25
N TYR A 136 -5.66 7.69 -7.05
CA TYR A 136 -5.63 8.82 -6.13
C TYR A 136 -4.66 9.92 -6.56
N LEU A 137 -3.59 9.60 -7.30
CA LEU A 137 -2.68 10.60 -7.83
C LEU A 137 -3.36 11.48 -8.90
N LEU A 138 -4.05 10.86 -9.85
CA LEU A 138 -4.79 11.57 -10.90
C LEU A 138 -5.93 12.41 -10.34
N LYS A 139 -6.73 11.83 -9.43
CA LYS A 139 -7.83 12.54 -8.76
C LYS A 139 -7.32 13.69 -7.89
N GLY A 140 -6.24 13.45 -7.14
CA GLY A 140 -5.58 14.47 -6.33
C GLY A 140 -5.09 15.64 -7.16
N TYR A 141 -4.48 15.36 -8.32
CA TYR A 141 -4.05 16.36 -9.27
C TYR A 141 -5.22 17.15 -9.85
N ALA A 142 -6.27 16.49 -10.34
CA ALA A 142 -7.44 17.17 -10.89
C ALA A 142 -8.13 18.10 -9.87
N MET A 143 -8.29 17.62 -8.63
CA MET A 143 -8.82 18.43 -7.54
C MET A 143 -7.92 19.63 -7.21
N GLU A 144 -6.59 19.43 -7.18
CA GLU A 144 -5.64 20.51 -6.96
C GLU A 144 -5.71 21.57 -8.06
N SER A 145 -5.71 21.15 -9.33
CA SER A 145 -5.79 22.06 -10.48
C SER A 145 -7.09 22.86 -10.53
N ALA A 146 -8.19 22.30 -10.02
CA ALA A 146 -9.48 22.98 -9.95
C ALA A 146 -9.67 23.83 -8.68
N GLY A 147 -8.65 23.97 -7.82
CA GLY A 147 -8.74 24.75 -6.59
C GLY A 147 -9.61 24.11 -5.49
N ILE A 148 -9.87 22.80 -5.57
CA ILE A 148 -10.63 22.07 -4.55
C ILE A 148 -9.79 21.96 -3.26
N ALA A 149 -10.40 22.30 -2.12
CA ALA A 149 -9.74 22.32 -0.83
C ALA A 149 -9.04 20.99 -0.48
N GLU A 150 -7.89 21.07 0.19
CA GLU A 150 -7.04 19.92 0.53
C GLU A 150 -7.78 18.79 1.25
N LYS A 151 -8.75 19.13 2.12
CA LYS A 151 -9.55 18.15 2.87
C LYS A 151 -10.30 17.12 2.01
N TYR A 152 -10.51 17.39 0.73
CA TYR A 152 -11.15 16.45 -0.19
C TYR A 152 -10.17 15.55 -0.93
N ARG A 153 -8.87 15.82 -0.84
CA ARG A 153 -7.81 15.07 -1.51
C ARG A 153 -7.29 13.97 -0.58
N ALA A 154 -6.89 12.85 -1.16
CA ALA A 154 -6.23 11.80 -0.38
C ALA A 154 -4.92 12.34 0.20
N SER A 155 -4.67 12.15 1.50
CA SER A 155 -3.43 12.61 2.15
C SER A 155 -2.17 12.01 1.49
N SER A 156 -2.28 10.79 0.97
CA SER A 156 -1.22 10.11 0.20
C SER A 156 -0.80 10.86 -1.06
N TYR A 157 -1.70 11.63 -1.69
CA TYR A 157 -1.36 12.46 -2.85
C TYR A 157 -0.28 13.48 -2.51
N LYS A 158 -0.51 14.27 -1.46
CA LYS A 158 0.44 15.30 -1.00
C LYS A 158 1.74 14.67 -0.51
N SER A 159 1.64 13.58 0.24
CA SER A 159 2.81 12.88 0.78
C SER A 159 3.71 12.35 -0.34
N LEU A 160 3.17 11.61 -1.32
CA LEU A 160 3.96 11.10 -2.43
C LEU A 160 4.53 12.21 -3.31
N LYS A 161 3.73 13.23 -3.64
CA LYS A 161 4.18 14.36 -4.46
C LYS A 161 5.37 15.07 -3.81
N GLY A 162 5.37 15.20 -2.49
CA GLY A 162 6.48 15.80 -1.73
C GLY A 162 7.71 14.89 -1.60
N LYS A 163 7.53 13.57 -1.53
CA LYS A 163 8.64 12.60 -1.34
C LYS A 163 9.29 12.15 -2.64
N ILE A 164 8.57 12.24 -3.76
CA ILE A 164 9.02 11.75 -5.07
C ILE A 164 8.80 12.89 -6.07
N PRO A 165 9.73 13.84 -6.18
CA PRO A 165 9.57 15.05 -6.99
C PRO A 165 9.24 14.75 -8.45
N VAL A 166 9.78 13.66 -9.00
CA VAL A 166 9.52 13.23 -10.37
C VAL A 166 8.04 12.93 -10.67
N LEU A 167 7.24 12.55 -9.66
CA LEU A 167 5.80 12.36 -9.84
C LEU A 167 5.11 13.68 -10.19
N SER A 168 5.57 14.82 -9.66
CA SER A 168 5.03 16.13 -10.02
C SER A 168 5.25 16.42 -11.50
N ASP A 169 6.46 16.18 -11.99
CA ASP A 169 6.83 16.39 -13.40
C ASP A 169 5.99 15.51 -14.34
N ILE A 170 5.81 14.22 -13.98
CA ILE A 170 5.00 13.27 -14.75
C ILE A 170 3.52 13.68 -14.79
N LEU A 171 2.96 14.10 -13.65
CA LEU A 171 1.56 14.53 -13.57
C LEU A 171 1.34 15.82 -14.37
N ILE A 172 2.20 16.82 -14.16
CA ILE A 172 2.10 18.12 -14.82
C ILE A 172 2.27 17.99 -16.32
N ASN A 173 3.25 17.23 -16.81
CA ASN A 173 3.55 17.24 -18.24
C ASN A 173 2.85 16.15 -19.04
N SER A 174 2.18 15.19 -18.39
CA SER A 174 1.55 14.06 -19.09
C SER A 174 0.24 13.63 -18.42
N TYR A 175 0.27 12.64 -17.52
CA TYR A 175 -0.91 11.91 -17.10
C TYR A 175 -1.95 12.77 -16.38
N GLY A 176 -1.52 13.69 -15.51
CA GLY A 176 -2.41 14.61 -14.79
C GLY A 176 -3.09 15.59 -15.75
N ASN A 177 -2.31 16.23 -16.64
CA ASN A 177 -2.85 17.11 -17.67
C ASN A 177 -3.86 16.42 -18.59
N VAL A 178 -3.54 15.22 -19.08
CA VAL A 178 -4.46 14.46 -19.93
C VAL A 178 -5.73 14.06 -19.17
N TYR A 179 -5.63 13.78 -17.87
CA TYR A 179 -6.78 13.50 -17.02
C TYR A 179 -7.65 14.74 -16.78
N ASN A 180 -7.05 15.92 -16.63
CA ASN A 180 -7.79 17.19 -16.49
C ASN A 180 -8.61 17.56 -17.73
N GLN A 181 -8.23 17.08 -18.93
CA GLN A 181 -9.03 17.30 -20.15
C GLN A 181 -10.38 16.58 -20.12
N ILE A 182 -10.57 15.62 -19.22
CA ILE A 182 -11.80 14.81 -19.12
C ILE A 182 -12.47 14.89 -17.75
N ALA A 183 -11.85 15.56 -16.78
CA ALA A 183 -12.34 15.69 -15.42
C ALA A 183 -12.64 17.17 -15.11
N ASN A 184 -13.79 17.43 -14.53
CA ASN A 184 -14.20 18.75 -14.06
C ASN A 184 -14.70 18.64 -12.63
N PRO A 185 -13.78 18.55 -11.65
CA PRO A 185 -14.16 18.23 -10.28
C PRO A 185 -14.89 19.39 -9.60
N VAL A 186 -16.03 19.08 -8.98
CA VAL A 186 -16.86 20.02 -8.23
C VAL A 186 -17.29 19.43 -6.89
N VAL A 187 -17.44 20.29 -5.88
CA VAL A 187 -17.95 19.86 -4.57
C VAL A 187 -19.48 19.77 -4.63
N VAL A 188 -20.02 18.59 -4.39
CA VAL A 188 -21.46 18.32 -4.29
C VAL A 188 -21.75 17.82 -2.88
N GLY A 189 -22.29 18.72 -2.04
CA GLY A 189 -22.45 18.46 -0.61
C GLY A 189 -21.09 18.24 0.07
N ASN A 190 -20.91 17.06 0.69
CA ASN A 190 -19.67 16.68 1.37
C ASN A 190 -18.75 15.77 0.53
N LYS A 191 -18.99 15.69 -0.78
CA LYS A 191 -18.23 14.83 -1.71
C LYS A 191 -17.76 15.63 -2.91
N VAL A 192 -16.74 15.10 -3.58
CA VAL A 192 -16.31 15.61 -4.89
C VAL A 192 -16.88 14.70 -5.96
N ASP A 193 -17.63 15.30 -6.88
CA ASP A 193 -17.90 14.70 -8.18
C ASP A 193 -16.72 15.08 -9.10
N LEU A 194 -16.12 14.12 -9.78
CA LEU A 194 -15.00 14.38 -10.69
C LEU A 194 -15.46 14.91 -12.06
N GLY A 195 -16.77 14.94 -12.33
CA GLY A 195 -17.33 15.49 -13.57
C GLY A 195 -16.94 14.69 -14.82
N ILE A 196 -16.62 13.40 -14.67
CA ILE A 196 -16.27 12.52 -15.79
C ILE A 196 -17.56 11.90 -16.34
N ASP A 197 -17.97 12.35 -17.52
CA ASP A 197 -19.16 11.85 -18.20
C ASP A 197 -19.03 10.39 -18.67
N ASN A 198 -20.15 9.83 -19.15
CA ASN A 198 -20.18 8.44 -19.64
C ASN A 198 -19.27 8.21 -20.87
N LEU A 199 -19.09 9.23 -21.72
CA LEU A 199 -18.26 9.13 -22.93
C LEU A 199 -16.77 9.04 -22.59
N ASN A 200 -16.35 9.65 -21.48
CA ASN A 200 -14.97 9.67 -21.02
C ASN A 200 -14.64 8.57 -19.99
N LYS A 201 -15.60 7.72 -19.59
CA LYS A 201 -15.35 6.65 -18.61
C LYS A 201 -14.26 5.68 -19.04
N GLU A 202 -14.29 5.24 -20.30
CA GLU A 202 -13.28 4.32 -20.84
C GLU A 202 -11.91 5.00 -20.93
N LYS A 203 -11.89 6.26 -21.38
CA LYS A 203 -10.66 7.08 -21.43
C LYS A 203 -10.05 7.28 -20.04
N SER A 204 -10.86 7.57 -19.02
CA SER A 204 -10.41 7.65 -17.62
C SER A 204 -9.77 6.34 -17.15
N ARG A 205 -10.36 5.19 -17.49
CA ARG A 205 -9.81 3.87 -17.15
C ARG A 205 -8.50 3.61 -17.87
N ALA A 206 -8.42 3.93 -19.16
CA ALA A 206 -7.22 3.77 -19.98
C ALA A 206 -6.05 4.63 -19.47
N ILE A 207 -6.30 5.91 -19.13
CA ILE A 207 -5.29 6.80 -18.53
C ILE A 207 -4.78 6.21 -17.21
N THR A 208 -5.71 5.79 -16.34
CA THR A 208 -5.36 5.20 -15.03
C THR A 208 -4.53 3.92 -15.20
N HIS A 209 -4.92 3.04 -16.12
CA HIS A 209 -4.22 1.78 -16.41
C HIS A 209 -2.81 2.02 -16.98
N SER A 210 -2.70 2.93 -17.95
CA SER A 210 -1.42 3.31 -18.54
C SER A 210 -0.47 3.89 -17.49
N PHE A 211 -0.96 4.80 -16.64
CA PHE A 211 -0.16 5.40 -15.58
C PHE A 211 0.28 4.34 -14.55
N ALA A 212 -0.65 3.49 -14.11
CA ALA A 212 -0.33 2.38 -13.19
C ALA A 212 0.75 1.45 -13.74
N THR A 213 0.72 1.16 -15.05
CA THR A 213 1.74 0.34 -15.70
C THR A 213 3.12 1.00 -15.65
N LYS A 214 3.20 2.32 -15.83
CA LYS A 214 4.46 3.08 -15.68
C LYS A 214 4.94 3.11 -14.23
N LEU A 215 4.04 3.35 -13.28
CA LEU A 215 4.37 3.33 -11.85
C LEU A 215 4.90 1.95 -11.43
N ARG A 216 4.30 0.86 -11.91
CA ARG A 216 4.79 -0.50 -11.66
C ARG A 216 6.22 -0.69 -12.14
N LYS A 217 6.51 -0.28 -13.37
CA LYS A 217 7.86 -0.34 -13.96
C LYS A 217 8.88 0.47 -13.14
N LEU A 218 8.53 1.70 -12.76
CA LEU A 218 9.38 2.54 -11.90
C LEU A 218 9.69 1.88 -10.54
N VAL A 219 8.70 1.27 -9.89
CA VAL A 219 8.90 0.51 -8.64
C VAL A 219 9.74 -0.75 -8.84
N LYS A 220 9.68 -1.38 -10.02
CA LYS A 220 10.55 -2.50 -10.38
C LYS A 220 12.01 -2.09 -10.65
N GLY A 221 12.31 -0.79 -10.66
CA GLY A 221 13.63 -0.26 -10.98
C GLY A 221 13.86 -0.01 -12.46
N ASP A 222 12.82 -0.15 -13.30
CA ASP A 222 12.93 0.12 -14.73
C ASP A 222 12.93 1.63 -15.01
N GLU A 223 13.67 2.03 -16.04
CA GLU A 223 13.48 3.33 -16.68
C GLU A 223 12.22 3.30 -17.57
N VAL A 224 11.41 4.36 -17.50
CA VAL A 224 10.21 4.51 -18.33
C VAL A 224 10.27 5.76 -19.19
N GLU A 225 10.03 5.61 -20.49
CA GLU A 225 9.74 6.74 -21.38
C GLU A 225 8.27 7.14 -21.25
N ILE A 226 8.01 8.43 -21.03
CA ILE A 226 6.68 9.03 -20.95
C ILE A 226 6.61 10.16 -21.98
N THR A 227 5.52 10.17 -22.75
CA THR A 227 5.22 11.21 -23.74
C THR A 227 4.41 12.33 -23.09
N PHE A 228 4.86 13.55 -23.29
CA PHE A 228 4.21 14.75 -22.78
C PHE A 228 2.94 15.08 -23.57
N SER A 229 2.08 15.88 -22.94
CA SER A 229 0.84 16.39 -23.54
C SER A 229 1.05 17.65 -24.38
N ASP A 230 2.30 18.06 -24.60
CA ASP A 230 2.66 19.21 -25.43
C ASP A 230 2.48 18.91 -26.93
N ILE A 231 2.44 19.97 -27.74
CA ILE A 231 2.26 19.86 -29.21
C ILE A 231 3.41 19.05 -29.83
N ALA A 232 4.63 19.23 -29.32
CA ALA A 232 5.82 18.53 -29.79
C ALA A 232 5.86 17.04 -29.41
N ARG A 233 4.95 16.56 -28.55
CA ARG A 233 4.92 15.18 -28.02
C ARG A 233 6.28 14.79 -27.44
N THR A 234 6.86 15.67 -26.63
CA THR A 234 8.18 15.48 -26.04
C THR A 234 8.23 14.15 -25.28
N LYS A 235 9.29 13.37 -25.49
CA LYS A 235 9.52 12.10 -24.79
C LYS A 235 10.60 12.30 -23.74
N LYS A 236 10.29 11.98 -22.49
CA LYS A 236 11.24 12.06 -21.38
C LYS A 236 11.32 10.72 -20.66
N ARG A 237 12.53 10.36 -20.25
CA ARG A 237 12.82 9.15 -19.48
C ARG A 237 12.85 9.47 -17.99
N TYR A 238 12.33 8.54 -17.21
CA TYR A 238 12.21 8.65 -15.76
C TYR A 238 12.61 7.33 -15.11
N SER A 239 13.29 7.43 -13.99
CA SER A 239 13.59 6.32 -13.08
C SER A 239 13.34 6.80 -11.65
N PHE A 240 13.08 5.86 -10.73
CA PHE A 240 13.09 6.14 -9.30
C PHE A 240 14.45 5.80 -8.72
N THR A 241 14.95 6.63 -7.82
CA THR A 241 16.02 6.22 -6.91
C THR A 241 15.51 5.13 -5.94
N GLU A 242 16.41 4.41 -5.27
CA GLU A 242 16.01 3.42 -4.27
C GLU A 242 15.22 4.06 -3.11
N GLU A 243 15.60 5.28 -2.71
CA GLU A 243 14.85 6.06 -1.73
C GLU A 243 13.43 6.36 -2.22
N GLU A 244 13.26 6.77 -3.47
CA GLU A 244 11.94 7.04 -4.07
C GLU A 244 11.12 5.75 -4.23
N ARG A 245 11.73 4.62 -4.62
CA ARG A 245 11.08 3.31 -4.69
C ARG A 245 10.51 2.90 -3.34
N LEU A 246 11.33 2.94 -2.28
CA LEU A 246 10.89 2.58 -0.93
C LEU A 246 9.87 3.59 -0.39
N SER A 247 10.01 4.88 -0.69
CA SER A 247 9.02 5.90 -0.35
C SER A 247 7.68 5.63 -1.02
N PHE A 248 7.70 5.21 -2.29
CA PHE A 248 6.49 4.87 -3.03
C PHE A 248 5.75 3.69 -2.39
N VAL A 249 6.49 2.65 -2.00
CA VAL A 249 5.91 1.46 -1.36
C VAL A 249 5.37 1.81 0.02
N LEU A 250 6.20 2.38 0.90
CA LEU A 250 5.83 2.65 2.29
C LEU A 250 4.72 3.71 2.40
N PHE A 251 4.88 4.87 1.77
CA PHE A 251 3.91 5.97 1.90
C PHE A 251 2.77 5.88 0.88
N GLY A 252 3.06 5.40 -0.32
CA GLY A 252 2.11 5.40 -1.43
C GLY A 252 1.19 4.19 -1.46
N ILE A 253 1.68 3.03 -1.06
CA ILE A 253 0.92 1.78 -1.06
C ILE A 253 0.48 1.45 0.36
N LEU A 254 1.42 1.13 1.25
CA LEU A 254 1.13 0.48 2.54
C LEU A 254 0.46 1.44 3.52
N TYR A 255 1.12 2.57 3.85
CA TYR A 255 0.57 3.57 4.76
C TYR A 255 -0.72 4.19 4.24
N ALA A 256 -0.81 4.43 2.93
CA ALA A 256 -2.03 4.92 2.29
C ALA A 256 -3.18 3.90 2.37
N SER A 257 -2.88 2.61 2.18
CA SER A 257 -3.86 1.52 2.31
C SER A 257 -4.38 1.45 3.75
N ARG A 258 -3.49 1.48 4.75
CA ARG A 258 -3.88 1.55 6.17
C ARG A 258 -4.75 2.76 6.45
N CYS A 259 -4.34 3.96 6.06
CA CYS A 259 -5.09 5.19 6.34
C CYS A 259 -6.52 5.12 5.80
N ASN A 260 -6.67 4.54 4.61
CA ASN A 260 -7.99 4.36 4.02
C ASN A 260 -8.84 3.33 4.78
N ASN A 261 -8.25 2.23 5.23
CA ASN A 261 -8.97 1.19 5.98
C ASN A 261 -9.33 1.65 7.40
N PHE A 262 -8.48 2.44 8.05
CA PHE A 262 -8.65 2.84 9.45
C PHE A 262 -9.55 4.07 9.62
N HIS A 263 -9.37 5.13 8.81
CA HIS A 263 -10.07 6.41 9.04
C HIS A 263 -11.50 6.48 8.49
N GLY A 264 -12.05 5.38 7.99
CA GLY A 264 -13.45 5.32 7.52
C GLY A 264 -13.76 6.15 6.26
N ASN A 265 -12.72 6.65 5.57
CA ASN A 265 -12.87 7.50 4.39
C ASN A 265 -13.41 6.75 3.16
N VAL A 266 -13.38 5.42 3.19
CA VAL A 266 -13.83 4.55 2.10
C VAL A 266 -14.62 3.37 2.65
N ALA A 267 -15.42 2.73 1.78
CA ALA A 267 -16.05 1.47 2.13
C ALA A 267 -15.00 0.39 2.45
N ALA A 268 -15.32 -0.51 3.37
CA ALA A 268 -14.50 -1.67 3.68
C ALA A 268 -14.20 -2.47 2.41
N ARG A 269 -12.92 -2.78 2.19
CA ARG A 269 -12.38 -3.17 0.87
C ARG A 269 -12.98 -4.46 0.35
N MET A 270 -12.98 -5.48 1.19
CA MET A 270 -13.50 -6.80 0.87
C MET A 270 -15.04 -6.89 0.93
N ASN A 271 -15.70 -5.93 1.57
CA ASN A 271 -17.17 -5.87 1.67
C ASN A 271 -17.81 -4.85 0.72
N SER A 272 -17.01 -4.22 -0.14
CA SER A 272 -17.51 -3.25 -1.11
C SER A 272 -18.10 -3.95 -2.33
N ILE A 273 -19.01 -3.28 -3.03
CA ILE A 273 -19.53 -3.75 -4.33
C ILE A 273 -18.46 -3.91 -5.42
N ASN A 274 -17.26 -3.37 -5.18
CA ASN A 274 -16.12 -3.43 -6.10
C ASN A 274 -15.09 -4.49 -5.67
N ALA A 275 -15.35 -5.24 -4.60
CA ALA A 275 -14.49 -6.34 -4.17
C ALA A 275 -14.57 -7.48 -5.19
N ASN A 276 -13.41 -7.95 -5.65
CA ASN A 276 -13.29 -9.07 -6.59
C ASN A 276 -12.02 -9.88 -6.25
N LYS A 277 -11.74 -10.93 -7.02
CA LYS A 277 -10.53 -11.76 -6.88
C LYS A 277 -9.24 -10.93 -6.80
N GLU A 278 -9.04 -9.98 -7.72
CA GLU A 278 -7.84 -9.13 -7.71
C GLU A 278 -7.74 -8.26 -6.44
N THR A 279 -8.87 -7.91 -5.80
CA THR A 279 -8.85 -7.22 -4.50
C THR A 279 -8.32 -8.14 -3.41
N PHE A 280 -8.69 -9.41 -3.44
CA PHE A 280 -8.15 -10.43 -2.53
C PHE A 280 -6.64 -10.58 -2.73
N GLU A 281 -6.20 -10.81 -3.97
CA GLU A 281 -4.77 -10.94 -4.34
C GLU A 281 -3.97 -9.71 -3.89
N MET A 282 -4.47 -8.50 -4.20
CA MET A 282 -3.86 -7.24 -3.76
C MET A 282 -3.64 -7.18 -2.25
N TYR A 283 -4.64 -7.55 -1.44
CA TYR A 283 -4.51 -7.43 0.01
C TYR A 283 -3.69 -8.57 0.62
N THR A 284 -3.71 -9.77 0.04
CA THR A 284 -2.81 -10.86 0.44
C THR A 284 -1.36 -10.47 0.21
N ASP A 285 -1.05 -9.92 -0.96
CA ASP A 285 0.30 -9.48 -1.31
C ASP A 285 0.77 -8.24 -0.54
N ILE A 286 -0.15 -7.31 -0.22
CA ILE A 286 0.12 -6.20 0.70
C ILE A 286 0.48 -6.74 2.09
N PHE A 287 -0.31 -7.68 2.63
CA PHE A 287 -0.02 -8.30 3.92
C PHE A 287 1.37 -8.95 3.92
N LEU A 288 1.70 -9.77 2.92
CA LEU A 288 3.00 -10.43 2.82
C LEU A 288 4.16 -9.43 2.71
N THR A 289 3.96 -8.31 2.00
CA THR A 289 4.94 -7.22 1.88
C THR A 289 5.14 -6.48 3.21
N GLU A 290 4.05 -6.17 3.92
CA GLU A 290 4.12 -5.58 5.28
C GLU A 290 4.82 -6.52 6.24
N TYR A 291 4.53 -7.82 6.16
CA TYR A 291 5.08 -8.84 7.03
C TYR A 291 6.60 -8.97 6.92
N ILE A 292 7.14 -8.96 5.69
CA ILE A 292 8.59 -8.98 5.50
C ILE A 292 9.25 -7.64 5.88
N ILE A 293 8.57 -6.51 5.69
CA ILE A 293 9.07 -5.19 6.13
C ILE A 293 9.15 -5.13 7.65
N LEU A 294 8.14 -5.63 8.37
CA LEU A 294 8.16 -5.78 9.82
C LEU A 294 9.35 -6.64 10.27
N ALA A 295 9.55 -7.79 9.61
CA ALA A 295 10.66 -8.69 9.92
C ALA A 295 12.02 -7.99 9.75
N ILE A 296 12.21 -7.26 8.65
CA ILE A 296 13.43 -6.49 8.40
C ILE A 296 13.60 -5.39 9.45
N HIS A 297 12.55 -4.68 9.80
CA HIS A 297 12.63 -3.60 10.78
C HIS A 297 12.99 -4.12 12.18
N MET A 298 12.36 -5.21 12.62
CA MET A 298 12.73 -5.88 13.88
C MET A 298 14.17 -6.40 13.84
N HIS A 299 14.60 -6.95 12.70
CA HIS A 299 15.98 -7.38 12.51
C HIS A 299 16.97 -6.21 12.59
N SER A 300 16.67 -5.06 11.97
CA SER A 300 17.52 -3.86 12.06
C SER A 300 17.65 -3.30 13.48
N GLN A 301 16.69 -3.63 14.35
CA GLN A 301 16.68 -3.26 15.77
C GLN A 301 17.31 -4.34 16.67
N GLY A 302 17.80 -5.45 16.10
CA GLY A 302 18.38 -6.57 16.85
C GLY A 302 17.35 -7.44 17.58
N ILE A 303 16.04 -7.26 17.31
CA ILE A 303 14.94 -8.03 17.93
C ILE A 303 14.75 -9.39 17.25
N LEU A 304 15.02 -9.47 15.95
CA LEU A 304 14.89 -10.67 15.12
C LEU A 304 16.26 -11.11 14.60
N SER A 305 16.57 -12.40 14.66
CA SER A 305 17.82 -12.98 14.16
C SER A 305 17.82 -13.23 12.65
N ASP A 306 19.02 -13.40 12.10
CA ASP A 306 19.23 -13.83 10.72
C ASP A 306 18.48 -15.12 10.36
N ALA A 307 18.50 -16.12 11.25
CA ALA A 307 17.85 -17.40 11.01
C ALA A 307 16.32 -17.25 10.87
N ALA A 308 15.71 -16.41 11.71
CA ALA A 308 14.28 -16.13 11.64
C ALA A 308 13.93 -15.30 10.39
N LEU A 309 14.73 -14.29 10.05
CA LEU A 309 14.56 -13.49 8.83
C LEU A 309 14.69 -14.35 7.55
N ASP A 310 15.66 -15.26 7.52
CA ASP A 310 15.89 -16.19 6.41
C ASP A 310 14.76 -17.21 6.20
N LYS A 311 14.03 -17.54 7.28
CA LYS A 311 12.82 -18.35 7.20
C LYS A 311 11.67 -17.54 6.60
N VAL A 312 11.44 -16.33 7.10
CA VAL A 312 10.30 -15.49 6.73
C VAL A 312 10.41 -14.95 5.30
N LYS A 313 11.61 -14.70 4.77
CA LYS A 313 11.80 -14.25 3.37
C LYS A 313 11.24 -15.24 2.34
N ARG A 314 11.11 -16.53 2.68
CA ARG A 314 10.51 -17.56 1.80
C ARG A 314 9.02 -17.35 1.58
N ASN A 315 8.35 -16.55 2.41
CA ASN A 315 6.92 -16.23 2.23
C ASN A 315 6.62 -15.47 0.93
N VAL A 316 7.64 -14.99 0.19
CA VAL A 316 7.47 -14.49 -1.18
C VAL A 316 6.84 -15.53 -2.11
N GLU A 317 7.02 -16.83 -1.83
CA GLU A 317 6.43 -17.94 -2.59
C GLU A 317 4.91 -18.00 -2.46
N LEU A 318 4.34 -17.34 -1.45
CA LEU A 318 2.90 -17.32 -1.18
C LEU A 318 2.15 -16.19 -1.90
N MET A 319 2.88 -15.22 -2.47
CA MET A 319 2.29 -14.12 -3.25
C MET A 319 1.63 -14.64 -4.54
N ILE A 320 0.51 -14.03 -4.93
CA ILE A 320 -0.43 -14.53 -5.95
C ILE A 320 -0.39 -13.67 -7.22
#